data_AF-A0A543GCM3-F1
#
_entry.id   AF-A0A543GCM3-F1
#
_cell.length_a   1.000
_cell.length_b   1.000
_cell.length_c   1.000
_cell.angle_alpha   90.00
_cell.angle_beta   90.00
_cell.angle_gamma   90.00
#
_symmetry.space_group_name_H-M   'P 1'
#
loop_
_entity.id
_entity.type
_entity.pdbx_description
1 polymer ?
#
loop_
_entity_poly.entity_id
_entity_poly.type
_entity_poly.pdbx_seq_one_letter_code
_entity_poly.pdbx_strand_id
1 'polypeptide(L)'
;MMATHAFGTLADDGAPTVAQFVAGGRAATTFVLVAGVSLAFLSGGSKGVRGRERVAAAAGLAARAALVGAIGLGLGYLAPLNGIDGILPFYGLFFLLAIPLLWCTPLVLIFVAALATAVGPVLVVTALASRPDFDSAVDPTFGTLFQDPLGLLDQLFLTGEYPALVYLAYLCIGLAIGRLDLRSRGLAWWLLAGGLALAATARAVSDILLYRMGGLDRLIEATGLRDDPGAVTALLWEPEQPTSPWYLALPTPHSHTPVDVLHTAGSAAAVLGAALLLTRIPAVARALAPIAAAGSMSLTMYSAHLILLATGFLGDDPVLLFLAMVVGALALAAAWRSRFKQGPLEALVADSATAVRRMAARDAASGAASRTTAKILRSVVCVAVLALTCWAGAAYATPLDDESADIAGSAASEDDAKGPDEPDTQTPPLVSAPEPAQEPASPPAVEPAASADRYCELADQLYTLDDAHPDQPELVAEKGASALSELPQAAPAQIRDAVTTLVADYRAAGVPGVTAPNGSTLSQAEATVDAFEDENC
;
A
#
# COMPACT_ATOMS: atom_id res chain seq x y z
N MET A 1 -8.32 -12.50 -1.63
CA MET A 1 -8.18 -11.99 -3.00
C MET A 1 -9.57 -11.79 -3.59
N MET A 2 -10.14 -12.67 -4.42
CA MET A 2 -11.48 -12.39 -5.01
C MET A 2 -12.56 -11.95 -4.00
N ALA A 3 -12.65 -12.59 -2.83
CA ALA A 3 -13.59 -12.15 -1.80
C ALA A 3 -13.24 -10.77 -1.22
N THR A 4 -11.97 -10.53 -0.87
CA THR A 4 -11.51 -9.26 -0.28
C THR A 4 -11.49 -8.10 -1.28
N HIS A 5 -11.63 -8.37 -2.58
CA HIS A 5 -11.78 -7.32 -3.61
C HIS A 5 -13.25 -7.13 -4.03
N ALA A 6 -14.14 -8.04 -3.63
CA ALA A 6 -15.57 -7.91 -3.91
C ALA A 6 -16.30 -7.24 -2.75
N PHE A 7 -15.94 -7.58 -1.52
CA PHE A 7 -16.54 -7.03 -0.31
C PHE A 7 -15.64 -5.94 0.26
N GLY A 8 -16.25 -4.85 0.76
CA GLY A 8 -15.56 -3.81 1.51
C GLY A 8 -14.91 -4.35 2.79
N THR A 9 -14.05 -3.52 3.39
CA THR A 9 -13.38 -3.86 4.64
C THR A 9 -14.38 -3.99 5.79
N LEU A 10 -15.24 -2.98 5.94
CA LEU A 10 -16.27 -2.88 6.95
C LEU A 10 -17.66 -3.08 6.33
N ALA A 11 -18.58 -3.63 7.10
CA ALA A 11 -20.00 -3.66 6.79
C ALA A 11 -20.70 -2.40 7.32
N ASP A 12 -21.97 -2.20 6.94
CA ASP A 12 -22.78 -1.04 7.35
C ASP A 12 -22.90 -0.87 8.88
N ASP A 13 -22.67 -1.93 9.65
CA ASP A 13 -22.66 -1.90 11.12
C ASP A 13 -21.29 -1.55 11.72
N GLY A 14 -20.30 -1.20 10.90
CA GLY A 14 -18.93 -0.88 11.28
C GLY A 14 -18.07 -2.09 11.65
N ALA A 15 -18.62 -3.31 11.58
CA ALA A 15 -17.86 -4.54 11.82
C ALA A 15 -17.09 -4.98 10.56
N PRO A 16 -15.95 -5.67 10.69
CA PRO A 16 -15.25 -6.21 9.53
C PRO A 16 -16.11 -7.23 8.80
N THR A 17 -16.10 -7.18 7.46
CA THR A 17 -16.78 -8.20 6.66
C THR A 17 -16.15 -9.58 6.91
N VAL A 18 -16.93 -10.64 6.71
CA VAL A 18 -16.42 -12.02 6.84
C VAL A 18 -15.25 -12.27 5.88
N ALA A 19 -15.29 -11.65 4.70
CA ALA A 19 -14.20 -11.71 3.73
C ALA A 19 -12.92 -11.09 4.30
N GLN A 20 -13.00 -9.90 4.88
CA GLN A 20 -11.85 -9.24 5.49
C GLN A 20 -11.35 -10.00 6.71
N PHE A 21 -12.24 -10.42 7.60
CA PHE A 21 -11.90 -11.17 8.80
C PHE A 21 -11.12 -12.44 8.49
N VAL A 22 -11.55 -13.21 7.49
CA VAL A 22 -10.95 -14.51 7.12
C VAL A 22 -9.73 -14.35 6.23
N ALA A 23 -9.74 -13.43 5.27
CA ALA A 23 -8.80 -13.41 4.16
C ALA A 23 -7.98 -12.12 4.00
N GLY A 24 -8.34 -11.02 4.68
CA GLY A 24 -7.57 -9.77 4.69
C GLY A 24 -6.14 -10.03 5.12
N GLY A 25 -5.16 -9.58 4.32
CA GLY A 25 -3.71 -9.87 4.47
C GLY A 25 -3.31 -11.33 4.23
N ARG A 26 -4.03 -12.28 4.83
CA ARG A 26 -3.75 -13.73 4.77
C ARG A 26 -3.74 -14.28 3.35
N ALA A 27 -4.57 -13.75 2.46
CA ALA A 27 -4.61 -14.20 1.08
C ALA A 27 -3.33 -13.83 0.30
N ALA A 28 -2.84 -12.59 0.43
CA ALA A 28 -1.60 -12.13 -0.18
C ALA A 28 -0.38 -12.87 0.36
N THR A 29 -0.28 -13.02 1.67
CA THR A 29 0.86 -13.71 2.30
C THR A 29 0.88 -15.21 2.00
N THR A 30 -0.29 -15.86 1.92
CA THR A 30 -0.40 -17.26 1.46
C THR A 30 0.06 -17.40 0.02
N PHE A 31 -0.31 -16.46 -0.85
CA PHE A 31 0.14 -16.44 -2.24
C PHE A 31 1.67 -16.38 -2.33
N VAL A 32 2.31 -15.49 -1.56
CA VAL A 32 3.77 -15.30 -1.51
C VAL A 32 4.50 -16.52 -0.94
N LEU A 33 3.97 -17.10 0.15
CA LEU A 33 4.52 -18.32 0.74
C LEU A 33 4.47 -19.49 -0.25
N VAL A 34 3.35 -19.70 -0.92
CA VAL A 34 3.21 -20.77 -1.93
C VAL A 34 4.11 -20.52 -3.14
N ALA A 35 4.34 -19.26 -3.53
CA ALA A 35 5.33 -18.92 -4.54
C ALA A 35 6.74 -19.33 -4.11
N GLY A 36 7.12 -19.09 -2.85
CA GLY A 36 8.38 -19.59 -2.27
C GLY A 36 8.52 -21.11 -2.36
N VAL A 37 7.46 -21.86 -2.01
CA VAL A 37 7.41 -23.33 -2.16
C VAL A 37 7.62 -23.74 -3.64
N SER A 38 6.98 -23.02 -4.55
CA SER A 38 7.10 -23.26 -6.00
C SER A 38 8.53 -23.00 -6.51
N LEU A 39 9.20 -21.94 -6.03
CA LEU A 39 10.60 -21.65 -6.33
C LEU A 39 11.55 -22.74 -5.81
N ALA A 40 11.25 -23.34 -4.65
CA ALA A 40 12.01 -24.48 -4.14
C ALA A 40 11.98 -25.64 -5.15
N PHE A 41 10.80 -25.98 -5.67
CA PHE A 41 10.65 -27.06 -6.65
C PHE A 41 11.34 -26.74 -7.98
N LEU A 42 11.24 -25.50 -8.47
CA LEU A 42 11.91 -25.06 -9.69
C LEU A 42 13.44 -25.05 -9.58
N SER A 43 13.98 -24.95 -8.36
CA SER A 43 15.42 -24.93 -8.06
C SER A 43 15.97 -26.26 -7.53
N GLY A 44 15.25 -27.36 -7.74
CA GLY A 44 15.71 -28.73 -7.45
C GLY A 44 15.27 -29.30 -6.11
N GLY A 45 14.30 -28.66 -5.45
CA GLY A 45 13.71 -29.11 -4.18
C GLY A 45 14.76 -29.32 -3.09
N SER A 46 14.70 -30.47 -2.42
CA SER A 46 15.59 -30.81 -1.30
C SER A 46 17.06 -31.02 -1.68
N LYS A 47 17.37 -31.35 -2.94
CA LYS A 47 18.74 -31.64 -3.39
C LYS A 47 19.48 -30.40 -3.89
N GLY A 48 18.72 -29.41 -4.38
CA GLY A 48 19.23 -28.18 -4.97
C GLY A 48 19.98 -28.42 -6.28
N VAL A 49 19.82 -27.50 -7.22
CA VAL A 49 20.56 -27.52 -8.49
C VAL A 49 22.03 -27.09 -8.26
N ARG A 50 23.00 -27.61 -9.04
CA ARG A 50 24.45 -27.32 -8.90
C ARG A 50 25.11 -26.89 -10.22
N GLY A 51 26.23 -26.17 -10.12
CA GLY A 51 27.06 -25.80 -11.27
C GLY A 51 26.31 -24.99 -12.34
N ARG A 52 26.44 -25.41 -13.61
CA ARG A 52 25.86 -24.72 -14.78
C ARG A 52 24.34 -24.60 -14.72
N GLU A 53 23.67 -25.60 -14.15
CA GLU A 53 22.22 -25.58 -14.01
C GLU A 53 21.75 -24.49 -13.04
N ARG A 54 22.60 -24.03 -12.10
CA ARG A 54 22.27 -22.88 -11.22
C ARG A 54 22.16 -21.59 -12.01
N VAL A 55 23.11 -21.35 -12.92
CA VAL A 55 23.11 -20.16 -13.79
C VAL A 55 21.87 -20.18 -14.68
N ALA A 56 21.56 -21.33 -15.25
CA ALA A 56 20.38 -21.50 -16.08
C ALA A 56 19.08 -21.27 -15.28
N ALA A 57 18.98 -21.81 -14.06
CA ALA A 57 17.82 -21.61 -13.19
C ALA A 57 17.68 -20.14 -12.75
N ALA A 58 18.78 -19.47 -12.40
CA ALA A 58 18.78 -18.04 -12.07
C ALA A 58 18.34 -17.18 -13.26
N ALA A 59 18.84 -17.45 -14.46
CA ALA A 59 18.43 -16.74 -15.68
C ALA A 59 16.94 -16.97 -16.00
N GLY A 60 16.45 -18.20 -15.83
CA GLY A 60 15.04 -18.52 -15.97
C GLY A 60 14.18 -17.78 -14.94
N LEU A 61 14.62 -17.69 -13.69
CA LEU A 61 13.91 -16.93 -12.64
C LEU A 61 13.91 -15.43 -12.92
N ALA A 62 15.03 -14.87 -13.37
CA ALA A 62 15.11 -13.46 -13.77
C ALA A 62 14.16 -13.14 -14.94
N ALA A 63 14.03 -14.04 -15.92
CA ALA A 63 13.06 -13.88 -16.99
C ALA A 63 11.60 -13.93 -16.47
N ARG A 64 11.29 -14.82 -15.52
CA ARG A 64 9.97 -14.85 -14.87
C ARG A 64 9.69 -13.56 -14.13
N ALA A 65 10.68 -13.08 -13.36
CA ALA A 65 10.59 -11.84 -12.62
C ALA A 65 10.26 -10.65 -13.54
N ALA A 66 11.00 -10.51 -14.64
CA ALA A 66 10.78 -9.44 -15.61
C ALA A 66 9.40 -9.51 -16.26
N LEU A 67 8.95 -10.71 -16.66
CA LEU A 67 7.65 -10.88 -17.31
C LEU A 67 6.47 -10.66 -16.35
N VAL A 68 6.56 -11.21 -15.14
CA VAL A 68 5.51 -11.03 -14.11
C VAL A 68 5.45 -9.56 -13.68
N GLY A 69 6.61 -8.92 -13.48
CA GLY A 69 6.69 -7.49 -13.21
C GLY A 69 6.09 -6.65 -14.34
N ALA A 70 6.41 -6.95 -15.60
CA ALA A 70 5.86 -6.23 -16.76
C ALA A 70 4.34 -6.41 -16.90
N ILE A 71 3.81 -7.61 -16.64
CA ILE A 71 2.36 -7.83 -16.58
C ILE A 71 1.74 -7.01 -15.44
N GLY A 72 2.40 -6.96 -14.28
CA GLY A 72 1.97 -6.14 -13.16
C GLY A 72 1.91 -4.65 -13.49
N LEU A 73 2.98 -4.09 -14.06
CA LEU A 73 3.02 -2.69 -14.47
C LEU A 73 1.97 -2.35 -15.53
N GLY A 74 1.61 -3.32 -16.38
CA GLY A 74 0.52 -3.19 -17.33
C GLY A 74 -0.87 -3.19 -16.67
N LEU A 75 -1.05 -4.01 -15.62
CA LEU A 75 -2.30 -4.08 -14.87
C LEU A 75 -2.46 -2.89 -13.91
N GLY A 76 -1.38 -2.25 -13.47
CA GLY A 76 -1.44 -1.06 -12.62
C GLY A 76 -2.22 0.10 -13.25
N TYR A 77 -2.31 0.17 -14.59
CA TYR A 77 -3.19 1.13 -15.27
C TYR A 77 -4.68 0.93 -14.98
N LEU A 78 -5.07 -0.21 -14.44
CA LEU A 78 -6.45 -0.51 -14.04
C LEU A 78 -6.73 -0.14 -12.58
N ALA A 79 -5.71 0.16 -11.77
CA ALA A 79 -5.89 0.46 -10.35
C ALA A 79 -6.87 1.62 -10.09
N PRO A 80 -6.83 2.75 -10.84
CA PRO A 80 -7.81 3.82 -10.66
C PRO A 80 -9.26 3.41 -10.98
N LEU A 81 -9.45 2.32 -11.74
CA LEU A 81 -10.78 1.84 -12.15
C LEU A 81 -11.34 0.76 -11.23
N ASN A 82 -10.49 0.07 -10.47
CA ASN A 82 -10.92 -1.04 -9.62
C ASN A 82 -10.62 -0.83 -8.13
N GLY A 83 -9.83 0.18 -7.75
CA GLY A 83 -9.46 0.47 -6.36
C GLY A 83 -8.61 -0.63 -5.71
N ILE A 84 -7.90 -1.45 -6.50
CA ILE A 84 -7.12 -2.59 -5.99
C ILE A 84 -5.62 -2.39 -6.28
N ASP A 85 -4.82 -2.47 -5.22
CA ASP A 85 -3.36 -2.49 -5.31
C ASP A 85 -2.81 -3.85 -5.78
N GLY A 86 -2.13 -3.82 -6.92
CA GLY A 86 -1.60 -4.96 -7.61
C GLY A 86 -0.27 -5.46 -7.04
N ILE A 87 -0.26 -6.68 -6.50
CA ILE A 87 0.98 -7.28 -5.95
C ILE A 87 2.04 -7.68 -7.01
N LEU A 88 1.69 -7.69 -8.30
CA LEU A 88 2.53 -8.29 -9.35
C LEU A 88 3.87 -7.58 -9.64
N PRO A 89 3.95 -6.23 -9.69
CA PRO A 89 5.23 -5.51 -9.79
C PRO A 89 6.18 -5.89 -8.66
N PHE A 90 5.68 -5.92 -7.42
CA PHE A 90 6.41 -6.34 -6.23
C PHE A 90 6.88 -7.80 -6.34
N TYR A 91 6.03 -8.69 -6.85
CA TYR A 91 6.39 -10.08 -7.14
C TYR A 91 7.57 -10.25 -8.10
N GLY A 92 7.65 -9.38 -9.12
CA GLY A 92 8.80 -9.29 -10.00
C GLY A 92 10.08 -9.06 -9.20
N LEU A 93 10.06 -8.07 -8.30
CA LEU A 93 11.20 -7.79 -7.42
C LEU A 93 11.48 -8.95 -6.45
N PHE A 94 10.46 -9.57 -5.85
CA PHE A 94 10.62 -10.71 -4.95
C PHE A 94 11.36 -11.87 -5.63
N PHE A 95 11.02 -12.15 -6.89
CA PHE A 95 11.68 -13.18 -7.68
C PHE A 95 13.14 -12.83 -8.03
N LEU A 96 13.46 -11.55 -8.27
CA LEU A 96 14.86 -11.11 -8.42
C LEU A 96 15.66 -11.30 -7.13
N LEU A 97 15.10 -10.86 -5.99
CA LEU A 97 15.73 -10.99 -4.68
C LEU A 97 15.83 -12.45 -4.22
N ALA A 98 14.96 -13.33 -4.71
CA ALA A 98 15.04 -14.77 -4.45
C ALA A 98 16.26 -15.44 -5.13
N ILE A 99 16.80 -14.89 -6.21
CA ILE A 99 17.91 -15.50 -6.98
C ILE A 99 19.11 -15.88 -6.09
N PRO A 100 19.67 -15.00 -5.24
CA PRO A 100 20.73 -15.39 -4.30
C PRO A 100 20.26 -16.40 -3.25
N LEU A 101 18.99 -16.30 -2.81
CA LEU A 101 18.40 -17.11 -1.74
C LEU A 101 18.12 -18.57 -2.18
N LEU A 102 17.96 -18.81 -3.48
CA LEU A 102 17.79 -20.16 -4.06
C LEU A 102 18.94 -21.12 -3.71
N TRP A 103 20.09 -20.60 -3.31
CA TRP A 103 21.29 -21.39 -3.04
C TRP A 103 21.61 -21.52 -1.55
N CYS A 104 20.90 -20.78 -0.69
CA CYS A 104 21.05 -20.81 0.76
C CYS A 104 20.54 -22.13 1.35
N THR A 105 20.86 -22.45 2.61
CA THR A 105 20.25 -23.59 3.32
C THR A 105 18.91 -23.17 3.94
N PRO A 106 18.01 -24.11 4.32
CA PRO A 106 16.76 -23.77 5.02
C PRO A 106 16.99 -22.92 6.29
N LEU A 107 18.08 -23.15 7.03
CA LEU A 107 18.41 -22.36 8.22
C LEU A 107 18.74 -20.90 7.88
N VAL A 108 19.49 -20.67 6.80
CA VAL A 108 19.78 -19.29 6.34
C VAL A 108 18.49 -18.60 5.88
N LEU A 109 17.59 -19.32 5.21
CA LEU A 109 16.29 -18.76 4.82
C LEU A 109 15.42 -18.39 6.03
N ILE A 110 15.39 -19.24 7.06
CA ILE A 110 14.68 -18.94 8.31
C ILE A 110 15.33 -17.74 9.01
N PHE A 111 16.65 -17.63 9.02
CA PHE A 111 17.36 -16.47 9.57
C PHE A 111 17.00 -15.19 8.81
N VAL A 112 17.03 -15.21 7.48
CA VAL A 112 16.63 -14.06 6.65
C VAL A 112 15.17 -13.70 6.89
N ALA A 113 14.26 -14.69 7.00
CA ALA A 113 12.86 -14.43 7.32
C ALA A 113 12.67 -13.82 8.71
N ALA A 114 13.40 -14.32 9.71
CA ALA A 114 13.38 -13.76 11.07
C ALA A 114 13.92 -12.33 11.10
N LEU A 115 15.00 -12.06 10.35
CA LEU A 115 15.56 -10.72 10.21
C LEU A 115 14.59 -9.77 9.51
N ALA A 116 14.00 -10.20 8.39
CA ALA A 116 12.98 -9.44 7.67
C ALA A 116 11.75 -9.14 8.54
N THR A 117 11.32 -10.10 9.38
CA THR A 117 10.20 -9.91 10.31
C THR A 117 10.54 -8.96 11.46
N ALA A 118 11.77 -8.99 11.96
CA ALA A 118 12.19 -8.16 13.10
C ALA A 118 12.55 -6.73 12.70
N VAL A 119 13.22 -6.57 11.55
CA VAL A 119 13.78 -5.30 11.10
C VAL A 119 12.89 -4.64 10.06
N GLY A 120 12.33 -5.42 9.13
CA GLY A 120 11.52 -4.91 8.02
C GLY A 120 10.38 -3.99 8.45
N PRO A 121 9.51 -4.39 9.39
CA PRO A 121 8.44 -3.54 9.90
C PRO A 121 8.92 -2.21 10.45
N VAL A 122 10.04 -2.20 11.20
CA VAL A 122 10.59 -0.96 11.77
C VAL A 122 11.09 -0.05 10.65
N LEU A 123 11.78 -0.58 9.64
CA LEU A 123 12.27 0.21 8.51
C LEU A 123 11.12 0.78 7.67
N VAL A 124 10.08 0.00 7.41
CA VAL A 124 8.89 0.44 6.65
C VAL A 124 8.12 1.51 7.43
N VAL A 125 7.79 1.24 8.68
CA VAL A 125 7.03 2.17 9.55
C VAL A 125 7.78 3.49 9.73
N THR A 126 9.09 3.46 9.94
CA THR A 126 9.90 4.69 10.07
C THR A 126 9.99 5.46 8.76
N ALA A 127 10.12 4.76 7.62
CA ALA A 127 10.16 5.41 6.31
C ALA A 127 8.83 6.08 5.98
N LEU A 128 7.71 5.41 6.28
CA LEU A 128 6.37 5.93 6.03
C LEU A 128 6.03 7.10 6.98
N ALA A 129 6.41 6.99 8.28
CA ALA A 129 6.23 8.09 9.24
C ALA A 129 7.00 9.37 8.86
N SER A 130 8.11 9.25 8.12
CA SER A 130 8.87 10.41 7.61
C SER A 130 8.27 11.07 6.36
N ARG A 131 7.19 10.51 5.80
CA ARG A 131 6.59 10.95 4.53
C ARG A 131 5.05 10.95 4.63
N PRO A 132 4.47 11.85 5.43
CA PRO A 132 3.02 11.86 5.68
C PRO A 132 2.18 12.09 4.41
N ASP A 133 2.73 12.79 3.41
CA ASP A 133 2.05 13.07 2.14
C ASP A 133 2.28 12.00 1.07
N PHE A 134 2.98 10.90 1.37
CA PHE A 134 3.21 9.84 0.40
C PHE A 134 1.98 8.94 0.29
N ASP A 135 1.36 8.95 -0.89
CA ASP A 135 0.27 8.06 -1.22
C ASP A 135 0.81 6.67 -1.62
N SER A 136 0.72 5.72 -0.70
CA SER A 136 1.11 4.33 -0.90
C SER A 136 0.14 3.54 -1.77
N ALA A 137 -1.06 4.06 -2.06
CA ALA A 137 -2.12 3.41 -2.84
C ALA A 137 -2.00 3.65 -4.36
N VAL A 138 -0.93 4.31 -4.82
CA VAL A 138 -0.70 4.50 -6.26
C VAL A 138 0.00 3.29 -6.85
N ASP A 139 -0.73 2.49 -7.61
CA ASP A 139 -0.21 1.24 -8.15
C ASP A 139 0.88 1.45 -9.23
N PRO A 140 2.03 0.74 -9.20
CA PRO A 140 3.13 0.96 -10.13
C PRO A 140 2.76 0.69 -11.60
N THR A 141 3.15 1.58 -12.51
CA THR A 141 2.90 1.46 -13.96
C THR A 141 4.17 1.56 -14.81
N PHE A 142 4.05 1.37 -16.12
CA PHE A 142 5.16 1.70 -17.02
C PHE A 142 5.52 3.19 -16.99
N GLY A 143 4.56 4.08 -16.71
CA GLY A 143 4.81 5.51 -16.53
C GLY A 143 5.78 5.77 -15.38
N THR A 144 5.51 5.20 -14.21
CA THR A 144 6.37 5.35 -13.02
C THR A 144 7.77 4.80 -13.27
N LEU A 145 7.90 3.65 -13.95
CA LEU A 145 9.19 3.07 -14.31
C LEU A 145 10.08 4.01 -15.16
N PHE A 146 9.49 4.73 -16.11
CA PHE A 146 10.25 5.61 -17.03
C PHE A 146 10.44 7.02 -16.50
N GLN A 147 9.48 7.54 -15.72
CA GLN A 147 9.49 8.91 -15.20
C GLN A 147 10.28 9.00 -13.90
N ASP A 148 10.07 8.04 -12.99
CA ASP A 148 10.74 8.00 -11.69
C ASP A 148 11.19 6.57 -11.31
N PRO A 149 12.26 6.06 -11.93
CA PRO A 149 12.76 4.72 -11.64
C PRO A 149 13.29 4.56 -10.21
N LEU A 150 13.70 5.65 -9.55
CA LEU A 150 14.20 5.60 -8.17
C LEU A 150 13.04 5.59 -7.18
N GLY A 151 12.01 6.40 -7.39
CA GLY A 151 10.77 6.35 -6.61
C GLY A 151 10.08 4.99 -6.74
N LEU A 152 10.06 4.40 -7.94
CA LEU A 152 9.58 3.01 -8.11
C LEU A 152 10.36 2.03 -7.25
N LEU A 153 11.69 2.15 -7.16
CA LEU A 153 12.47 1.28 -6.29
C LEU A 153 12.17 1.53 -4.81
N ASP A 154 12.05 2.78 -4.36
CA ASP A 154 11.65 3.11 -2.98
C ASP A 154 10.29 2.49 -2.66
N GLN A 155 9.31 2.64 -3.56
CA GLN A 155 7.98 2.06 -3.45
C GLN A 155 8.01 0.53 -3.35
N LEU A 156 8.72 -0.14 -4.26
CA LEU A 156 8.76 -1.61 -4.26
C LEU A 156 9.50 -2.19 -3.04
N PHE A 157 10.44 -1.46 -2.44
CA PHE A 157 11.21 -1.93 -1.30
C PHE A 157 10.61 -1.56 0.06
N LEU A 158 10.09 -0.34 0.20
CA LEU A 158 9.81 0.29 1.50
C LEU A 158 8.40 0.84 1.64
N THR A 159 7.90 1.61 0.68
CA THR A 159 6.70 2.45 0.90
C THR A 159 5.42 2.00 0.22
N GLY A 160 5.48 1.10 -0.77
CA GLY A 160 4.28 0.58 -1.42
C GLY A 160 3.60 -0.51 -0.60
N GLU A 161 2.37 -0.85 -0.99
CA GLU A 161 1.45 -1.81 -0.34
C GLU A 161 2.03 -3.22 -0.04
N TYR A 162 3.07 -3.63 -0.76
CA TYR A 162 3.69 -4.94 -0.60
C TYR A 162 5.22 -4.85 -0.49
N PRO A 163 5.77 -4.17 0.53
CA PRO A 163 7.18 -3.80 0.56
C PRO A 163 8.07 -5.05 0.60
N ALA A 164 9.00 -5.15 -0.34
CA ALA A 164 9.82 -6.34 -0.53
C ALA A 164 10.61 -6.73 0.72
N LEU A 165 11.00 -5.75 1.52
CA LEU A 165 11.74 -5.97 2.75
C LEU A 165 10.98 -6.85 3.76
N VAL A 166 9.66 -6.68 3.85
CA VAL A 166 8.77 -7.46 4.72
C VAL A 166 8.34 -8.75 4.02
N TYR A 167 7.94 -8.65 2.76
CA TYR A 167 7.38 -9.79 2.02
C TYR A 167 8.41 -10.89 1.69
N LEU A 168 9.70 -10.55 1.71
CA LEU A 168 10.78 -11.53 1.66
C LEU A 168 10.70 -12.55 2.80
N ALA A 169 10.12 -12.20 3.96
CA ALA A 169 9.90 -13.14 5.05
C ALA A 169 9.02 -14.33 4.60
N TYR A 170 7.85 -14.05 4.03
CA TYR A 170 6.94 -15.10 3.54
C TYR A 170 7.56 -15.93 2.42
N LEU A 171 8.27 -15.29 1.50
CA LEU A 171 8.93 -15.97 0.38
C LEU A 171 10.03 -16.91 0.89
N CYS A 172 10.84 -16.46 1.86
CA CYS A 172 11.89 -17.27 2.49
C CYS A 172 11.32 -18.44 3.29
N ILE A 173 10.24 -18.22 4.05
CA ILE A 173 9.52 -19.27 4.78
C ILE A 173 9.02 -20.33 3.79
N GLY A 174 8.35 -19.91 2.72
CA GLY A 174 7.87 -20.80 1.67
C GLY A 174 8.99 -21.60 1.00
N LEU A 175 10.09 -20.93 0.65
CA LEU A 175 11.26 -21.56 0.05
C LEU A 175 11.92 -22.57 1.00
N ALA A 176 11.98 -22.28 2.30
CA ALA A 176 12.47 -23.20 3.32
C ALA A 176 11.57 -24.44 3.44
N ILE A 177 10.25 -24.23 3.53
CA ILE A 177 9.24 -25.31 3.58
C ILE A 177 9.32 -26.20 2.33
N GLY A 178 9.43 -25.61 1.14
CA GLY A 178 9.50 -26.36 -0.12
C GLY A 178 10.75 -27.24 -0.27
N ARG A 179 11.77 -27.07 0.58
CA ARG A 179 12.94 -27.97 0.65
C ARG A 179 12.79 -29.12 1.63
N LEU A 180 11.76 -29.10 2.46
CA LEU A 180 11.42 -30.18 3.37
C LEU A 180 10.60 -31.27 2.64
N ASP A 181 10.47 -32.44 3.26
CA ASP A 181 9.64 -33.51 2.71
C ASP A 181 8.14 -33.26 2.97
N LEU A 182 7.48 -32.56 2.05
CA LEU A 182 6.03 -32.30 2.11
C LEU A 182 5.17 -33.58 2.04
N ARG A 183 5.75 -34.75 1.71
CA ARG A 183 5.02 -36.02 1.76
C ARG A 183 4.85 -36.52 3.19
N SER A 184 5.68 -36.05 4.13
CA SER A 184 5.62 -36.43 5.55
C SER A 184 4.32 -35.97 6.21
N ARG A 185 3.63 -36.91 6.89
CA ARG A 185 2.44 -36.59 7.70
C ARG A 185 2.80 -35.73 8.90
N GLY A 186 3.94 -36.00 9.52
CA GLY A 186 4.43 -35.24 10.67
C GLY A 186 4.70 -33.78 10.30
N LEU A 187 5.33 -33.51 9.15
CA LEU A 187 5.57 -32.14 8.71
C LEU A 187 4.26 -31.38 8.45
N ALA A 188 3.30 -32.01 7.77
CA ALA A 188 2.02 -31.37 7.49
C ALA A 188 1.26 -30.99 8.79
N TRP A 189 1.32 -31.85 9.82
CA TRP A 189 0.78 -31.54 11.14
C TRP A 189 1.55 -30.42 11.85
N TRP A 190 2.89 -30.39 11.76
CA TRP A 190 3.70 -29.31 12.31
C TRP A 190 3.41 -27.97 11.65
N LEU A 191 3.22 -27.94 10.33
CA LEU A 191 2.80 -26.75 9.60
C LEU A 191 1.42 -26.27 10.06
N LEU A 192 0.47 -27.20 10.22
CA LEU A 192 -0.88 -26.89 10.70
C LEU A 192 -0.87 -26.37 12.15
N ALA A 193 -0.40 -27.18 13.09
CA ALA A 193 -0.44 -26.87 14.51
C ALA A 193 0.53 -25.74 14.88
N GLY A 194 1.75 -25.77 14.34
CA GLY A 194 2.74 -24.72 14.57
C GLY A 194 2.34 -23.38 13.94
N GLY A 195 1.75 -23.42 12.73
CA GLY A 195 1.21 -22.23 12.08
C GLY A 195 0.05 -21.61 12.87
N LEU A 196 -0.91 -22.42 13.32
CA LEU A 196 -2.01 -21.96 14.18
C LEU A 196 -1.51 -21.40 15.51
N ALA A 197 -0.55 -22.08 16.15
CA ALA A 197 0.04 -21.61 17.40
C ALA A 197 0.75 -20.27 17.22
N LEU A 198 1.52 -20.10 16.13
CA LEU A 198 2.18 -18.83 15.81
C LEU A 198 1.15 -17.72 15.57
N ALA A 199 0.11 -18.00 14.79
CA ALA A 199 -0.93 -17.03 14.48
C ALA A 199 -1.71 -16.58 15.73
N ALA A 200 -2.08 -17.53 16.59
CA ALA A 200 -2.75 -17.24 17.85
C ALA A 200 -1.85 -16.48 18.84
N THR A 201 -0.56 -16.84 18.91
CA THR A 201 0.40 -16.16 19.79
C THR A 201 0.63 -14.72 19.34
N ALA A 202 0.81 -14.48 18.04
CA ALA A 202 0.95 -13.12 17.50
C ALA A 202 -0.29 -12.27 17.85
N ARG A 203 -1.49 -12.83 17.66
CA ARG A 203 -2.73 -12.13 18.02
C ARG A 203 -2.83 -11.85 19.52
N ALA A 204 -2.53 -12.83 20.36
CA ALA A 204 -2.55 -12.65 21.82
C ALA A 204 -1.53 -11.60 22.30
N VAL A 205 -0.34 -11.55 21.69
CA VAL A 205 0.67 -10.51 21.98
C VAL A 205 0.15 -9.13 21.61
N SER A 206 -0.47 -8.99 20.44
CA SER A 206 -1.13 -7.75 20.02
C SER A 206 -2.21 -7.31 20.98
N ASP A 207 -3.10 -8.21 21.37
CA ASP A 207 -4.19 -7.89 22.30
C ASP A 207 -3.63 -7.43 23.67
N ILE A 208 -2.55 -8.04 24.15
CA ILE A 208 -1.87 -7.61 25.39
C ILE A 208 -1.27 -6.21 25.23
N LEU A 209 -0.55 -5.95 24.13
CA LEU A 209 0.09 -4.66 23.89
C LEU A 209 -0.95 -3.53 23.72
N LEU A 210 -2.01 -3.78 22.95
CA LEU A 210 -3.03 -2.78 22.64
C LEU A 210 -3.97 -2.53 23.81
N TYR A 211 -4.57 -3.58 24.39
CA TYR A 211 -5.61 -3.40 25.41
C TYR A 211 -5.05 -3.42 26.84
N ARG A 212 -4.12 -4.33 27.16
CA ARG A 212 -3.64 -4.48 28.55
C ARG A 212 -2.56 -3.47 28.91
N MET A 213 -1.72 -3.09 27.95
CA MET A 213 -0.66 -2.10 28.13
C MET A 213 -1.06 -0.68 27.70
N GLY A 214 -2.31 -0.49 27.24
CA GLY A 214 -2.86 0.81 26.87
C GLY A 214 -2.34 1.35 25.53
N GLY A 215 -1.78 0.49 24.67
CA GLY A 215 -1.28 0.89 23.35
C GLY A 215 -2.38 1.44 22.44
N LEU A 216 -3.60 0.91 22.55
CA LEU A 216 -4.74 1.40 21.77
C LEU A 216 -5.12 2.83 22.17
N ASP A 217 -5.23 3.12 23.47
CA ASP A 217 -5.54 4.48 23.95
C ASP A 217 -4.53 5.51 23.42
N ARG A 218 -3.25 5.13 23.35
CA ARG A 218 -2.17 5.99 22.81
C ARG A 218 -2.23 6.15 21.31
N LEU A 219 -2.71 5.13 20.58
CA LEU A 219 -2.94 5.26 19.15
C LEU A 219 -4.10 6.21 18.89
N ILE A 220 -5.23 6.03 19.57
CA ILE A 220 -6.41 6.90 19.47
C ILE A 220 -6.04 8.36 19.78
N GLU A 221 -5.25 8.59 20.82
CA GLU A 221 -4.77 9.94 21.16
C GLU A 221 -3.83 10.51 20.08
N ALA A 222 -2.93 9.70 19.53
CA ALA A 222 -1.99 10.12 18.49
C ALA A 222 -2.64 10.39 17.13
N THR A 223 -3.72 9.67 16.80
CA THR A 223 -4.47 9.84 15.55
C THR A 223 -5.64 10.80 15.68
N GLY A 224 -6.01 11.23 16.90
CA GLY A 224 -7.12 12.15 17.13
C GLY A 224 -8.51 11.51 17.00
N LEU A 225 -8.61 10.17 16.93
CA LEU A 225 -9.85 9.43 16.69
C LEU A 225 -10.75 9.28 17.93
N ARG A 226 -10.55 10.09 18.96
CA ARG A 226 -11.20 9.91 20.28
C ARG A 226 -12.72 9.97 20.21
N ASP A 227 -13.24 10.83 19.35
CA ASP A 227 -14.67 11.11 19.26
C ASP A 227 -15.36 10.32 18.12
N ASP A 228 -14.63 9.43 17.44
CA ASP A 228 -15.14 8.58 16.35
C ASP A 228 -14.92 7.07 16.65
N PRO A 229 -15.91 6.40 17.27
CA PRO A 229 -15.85 4.97 17.53
C PRO A 229 -15.73 4.09 16.27
N GLY A 230 -16.24 4.59 15.13
CA GLY A 230 -16.14 3.93 13.83
C GLY A 230 -14.70 3.88 13.36
N ALA A 231 -14.02 5.03 13.37
CA ALA A 231 -12.61 5.11 13.00
C ALA A 231 -11.68 4.33 13.95
N VAL A 232 -11.99 4.28 15.25
CA VAL A 232 -11.26 3.41 16.20
C VAL A 232 -11.38 1.93 15.81
N THR A 233 -12.54 1.53 15.30
CA THR A 233 -12.75 0.16 14.80
C THR A 233 -12.01 -0.04 13.48
N ALA A 234 -12.08 0.93 12.56
CA ALA A 234 -11.39 0.91 11.27
C ALA A 234 -9.87 0.76 11.43
N LEU A 235 -9.25 1.42 12.42
CA LEU A 235 -7.81 1.32 12.72
C LEU A 235 -7.31 -0.14 12.89
N LEU A 236 -8.18 -1.06 13.34
CA LEU A 236 -7.83 -2.47 13.54
C LEU A 236 -7.93 -3.32 12.26
N TRP A 237 -8.45 -2.75 11.17
CA TRP A 237 -8.77 -3.43 9.92
C TRP A 237 -8.23 -2.74 8.66
N GLU A 238 -7.98 -1.45 8.74
CA GLU A 238 -7.43 -0.59 7.69
C GLU A 238 -6.10 -0.01 8.15
N PRO A 239 -5.03 -0.16 7.36
CA PRO A 239 -3.73 0.40 7.71
C PRO A 239 -3.78 1.92 7.57
N GLU A 240 -3.68 2.63 8.69
CA GLU A 240 -3.46 4.08 8.68
C GLU A 240 -1.97 4.44 8.66
N GLN A 241 -1.68 5.73 8.49
CA GLN A 241 -0.33 6.27 8.59
C GLN A 241 0.26 6.01 9.98
N PRO A 242 1.53 5.57 10.08
CA PRO A 242 2.15 5.28 11.37
C PRO A 242 2.51 6.56 12.13
N THR A 243 1.72 6.87 13.15
CA THR A 243 1.89 8.06 14.00
C THR A 243 2.59 7.78 15.34
N SER A 244 2.73 6.50 15.72
CA SER A 244 3.17 6.10 17.07
C SER A 244 3.93 4.77 17.05
N PRO A 245 4.90 4.54 17.96
CA PRO A 245 5.56 3.23 18.10
C PRO A 245 4.58 2.08 18.41
N TRP A 246 3.43 2.40 19.02
CA TRP A 246 2.36 1.44 19.27
C TRP A 246 1.72 0.88 17.99
N TYR A 247 1.93 1.54 16.84
CA TYR A 247 1.52 1.05 15.53
C TYR A 247 2.12 -0.34 15.25
N LEU A 248 3.35 -0.60 15.69
CA LEU A 248 4.00 -1.92 15.53
C LEU A 248 3.28 -3.07 16.26
N ALA A 249 2.32 -2.77 17.14
CA ALA A 249 1.49 -3.76 17.79
C ALA A 249 0.17 -4.05 17.03
N LEU A 250 -0.17 -3.27 16.00
CA LEU A 250 -1.41 -3.42 15.27
C LEU A 250 -1.44 -4.77 14.52
N PRO A 251 -2.53 -5.54 14.65
CA PRO A 251 -2.75 -6.78 13.92
C PRO A 251 -3.46 -6.55 12.58
N THR A 252 -3.57 -5.29 12.17
CA THR A 252 -4.31 -4.81 11.01
C THR A 252 -3.74 -5.44 9.74
N PRO A 253 -4.57 -6.01 8.86
CA PRO A 253 -4.13 -6.49 7.56
C PRO A 253 -3.29 -5.43 6.84
N HIS A 254 -2.17 -5.83 6.25
CA HIS A 254 -1.31 -4.95 5.47
C HIS A 254 -0.63 -3.80 6.24
N SER A 255 -0.77 -3.72 7.57
CA SER A 255 0.00 -2.78 8.40
C SER A 255 1.50 -3.06 8.44
N HIS A 256 1.93 -4.23 7.94
CA HIS A 256 3.33 -4.65 7.88
C HIS A 256 4.02 -4.72 9.24
N THR A 257 3.27 -4.77 10.33
CA THR A 257 3.81 -4.86 11.68
C THR A 257 4.39 -6.26 11.95
N PRO A 258 5.27 -6.43 12.95
CA PRO A 258 5.75 -7.75 13.32
C PRO A 258 4.60 -8.70 13.72
N VAL A 259 3.54 -8.17 14.34
CA VAL A 259 2.35 -8.92 14.72
C VAL A 259 1.62 -9.43 13.47
N ASP A 260 1.31 -8.55 12.52
CA ASP A 260 0.64 -8.91 11.27
C ASP A 260 1.46 -9.96 10.52
N VAL A 261 2.77 -9.73 10.39
CA VAL A 261 3.68 -10.64 9.68
C VAL A 261 3.70 -12.04 10.29
N LEU A 262 3.84 -12.14 11.61
CA LEU A 262 3.83 -13.45 12.28
C LEU A 262 2.44 -14.10 12.23
N HIS A 263 1.38 -13.31 12.36
CA HIS A 263 0.01 -13.80 12.34
C HIS A 263 -0.35 -14.42 10.98
N THR A 264 -0.08 -13.68 9.91
CA THR A 264 -0.40 -14.08 8.54
C THR A 264 0.57 -15.16 8.01
N ALA A 265 1.86 -15.13 8.37
CA ALA A 265 2.79 -16.22 8.07
C ALA A 265 2.38 -17.53 8.73
N GLY A 266 1.97 -17.49 10.01
CA GLY A 266 1.42 -18.63 10.73
C GLY A 266 0.15 -19.17 10.08
N SER A 267 -0.75 -18.27 9.68
CA SER A 267 -1.99 -18.62 8.97
C SER A 267 -1.71 -19.29 7.63
N ALA A 268 -0.79 -18.74 6.83
CA ALA A 268 -0.40 -19.30 5.54
C ALA A 268 0.25 -20.70 5.68
N ALA A 269 1.13 -20.88 6.67
CA ALA A 269 1.71 -22.19 6.99
C ALA A 269 0.63 -23.19 7.42
N ALA A 270 -0.36 -22.74 8.22
CA ALA A 270 -1.47 -23.58 8.66
C ALA A 270 -2.35 -24.02 7.49
N VAL A 271 -2.71 -23.10 6.58
CA VAL A 271 -3.46 -23.40 5.35
C VAL A 271 -2.72 -24.41 4.48
N LEU A 272 -1.40 -24.25 4.31
CA LEU A 272 -0.58 -25.23 3.58
C LEU A 272 -0.59 -26.61 4.27
N GLY A 273 -0.40 -26.65 5.59
CA GLY A 273 -0.46 -27.89 6.37
C GLY A 273 -1.81 -28.59 6.26
N ALA A 274 -2.91 -27.83 6.37
CA ALA A 274 -4.27 -28.33 6.18
C ALA A 274 -4.48 -28.88 4.75
N ALA A 275 -4.05 -28.17 3.71
CA ALA A 275 -4.14 -28.63 2.34
C ALA A 275 -3.39 -29.96 2.13
N LEU A 276 -2.18 -30.09 2.67
CA LEU A 276 -1.39 -31.33 2.62
C LEU A 276 -2.03 -32.50 3.39
N LEU A 277 -2.78 -32.23 4.44
CA LEU A 277 -3.52 -33.25 5.21
C LEU A 277 -4.81 -33.66 4.49
N LEU A 278 -5.61 -32.69 4.07
CA LEU A 278 -6.91 -32.90 3.42
C LEU A 278 -6.76 -33.63 2.08
N THR A 279 -5.77 -33.26 1.27
CA THR A 279 -5.53 -33.89 -0.04
C THR A 279 -5.04 -35.34 0.04
N ARG A 280 -4.74 -35.87 1.24
CA ARG A 280 -4.49 -37.31 1.44
C ARG A 280 -5.78 -38.14 1.43
N ILE A 281 -6.93 -37.52 1.64
CA ILE A 281 -8.23 -38.18 1.56
C ILE A 281 -8.68 -38.16 0.09
N PRO A 282 -8.78 -39.30 -0.62
CA PRO A 282 -9.03 -39.30 -2.06
C PRO A 282 -10.34 -38.62 -2.46
N ALA A 283 -11.39 -38.75 -1.63
CA ALA A 283 -12.67 -38.07 -1.88
C ALA A 283 -12.53 -36.54 -1.83
N VAL A 284 -11.82 -36.03 -0.82
CA VAL A 284 -11.56 -34.58 -0.66
C VAL A 284 -10.66 -34.07 -1.78
N ALA A 285 -9.62 -34.82 -2.14
CA ALA A 285 -8.74 -34.46 -3.26
C ALA A 285 -9.51 -34.35 -4.59
N ARG A 286 -10.49 -35.24 -4.84
CA ARG A 286 -11.36 -35.13 -6.02
C ARG A 286 -12.30 -33.94 -5.95
N ALA A 287 -12.89 -33.67 -4.78
CA ALA A 287 -13.75 -32.51 -4.59
C ALA A 287 -13.00 -31.17 -4.79
N LEU A 288 -11.73 -31.11 -4.38
CA LEU A 288 -10.86 -29.95 -4.56
C LEU A 288 -10.25 -29.85 -5.97
N ALA A 289 -10.43 -30.84 -6.86
CA ALA A 289 -9.80 -30.85 -8.17
C ALA A 289 -10.14 -29.64 -9.06
N PRO A 290 -11.39 -29.12 -9.09
CA PRO A 290 -11.71 -27.89 -9.83
C PRO A 290 -11.01 -26.65 -9.26
N ILE A 291 -10.91 -26.56 -7.92
CA ILE A 291 -10.21 -25.46 -7.26
C ILE A 291 -8.70 -25.56 -7.54
N ALA A 292 -8.13 -26.76 -7.49
CA ALA A 292 -6.74 -27.00 -7.85
C ALA A 292 -6.45 -26.70 -9.33
N ALA A 293 -7.43 -26.95 -10.22
CA ALA A 293 -7.35 -26.55 -11.62
C ALA A 293 -7.27 -25.03 -11.76
N ALA A 294 -8.17 -24.28 -11.13
CA ALA A 294 -8.14 -22.82 -11.13
C ALA A 294 -6.84 -22.28 -10.51
N GLY A 295 -6.41 -22.84 -9.38
CA GLY A 295 -5.16 -22.47 -8.71
C GLY A 295 -3.90 -22.78 -9.52
N SER A 296 -3.94 -23.72 -10.47
CA SER A 296 -2.83 -23.96 -11.41
C SER A 296 -2.69 -22.89 -12.50
N MET A 297 -3.65 -21.97 -12.58
CA MET A 297 -3.73 -20.84 -13.50
C MET A 297 -3.81 -19.51 -12.73
N SER A 298 -3.11 -19.40 -11.60
CA SER A 298 -3.25 -18.30 -10.66
C SER A 298 -2.93 -16.92 -11.24
N LEU A 299 -1.91 -16.78 -12.10
CA LEU A 299 -1.58 -15.51 -12.75
C LEU A 299 -2.68 -15.11 -13.74
N THR A 300 -3.18 -16.07 -14.53
CA THR A 300 -4.30 -15.82 -15.44
C THR A 300 -5.56 -15.42 -14.67
N MET A 301 -5.93 -16.15 -13.61
CA MET A 301 -7.11 -15.84 -12.80
C MET A 301 -6.95 -14.52 -12.04
N TYR A 302 -5.72 -14.22 -11.59
CA TYR A 302 -5.41 -12.95 -10.96
C TYR A 302 -5.60 -11.78 -11.94
N SER A 303 -5.00 -11.84 -13.12
CA SER A 303 -5.18 -10.77 -14.12
C SER A 303 -6.62 -10.64 -14.59
N ALA A 304 -7.32 -11.77 -14.82
CA ALA A 304 -8.69 -11.76 -15.30
C ALA A 304 -9.68 -11.12 -14.31
N HIS A 305 -9.55 -11.39 -12.99
CA HIS A 305 -10.47 -10.78 -12.02
C HIS A 305 -10.19 -9.29 -11.82
N LEU A 306 -8.93 -8.83 -11.87
CA LEU A 306 -8.63 -7.38 -11.85
C LEU A 306 -9.22 -6.65 -13.05
N ILE A 307 -9.14 -7.27 -14.24
CA ILE A 307 -9.77 -6.74 -15.45
C ILE A 307 -11.29 -6.68 -15.28
N LEU A 308 -11.90 -7.73 -14.73
CA LEU A 308 -13.34 -7.75 -14.47
C LEU A 308 -13.76 -6.64 -13.50
N LEU A 309 -13.04 -6.47 -12.39
CA LEU A 309 -13.32 -5.41 -11.41
C LEU A 309 -13.23 -4.02 -12.05
N ALA A 310 -12.23 -3.79 -12.91
CA ALA A 310 -12.06 -2.52 -13.62
C ALA A 310 -13.17 -2.19 -14.63
N THR A 311 -14.06 -3.15 -14.94
CA THR A 311 -15.24 -2.86 -15.78
C THR A 311 -16.43 -2.31 -15.00
N GLY A 312 -16.38 -2.31 -13.66
CA GLY A 312 -17.52 -1.98 -12.81
C GLY A 312 -18.65 -3.02 -12.87
N PHE A 313 -18.43 -4.18 -13.49
CA PHE A 313 -19.44 -5.24 -13.61
C PHE A 313 -19.91 -5.68 -12.22
N LEU A 314 -21.20 -5.49 -11.94
CA LEU A 314 -21.81 -5.81 -10.64
C LEU A 314 -21.15 -5.10 -9.45
N GLY A 315 -20.62 -3.88 -9.65
CA GLY A 315 -20.02 -3.09 -8.58
C GLY A 315 -20.95 -2.89 -7.37
N ASP A 316 -22.24 -2.70 -7.63
CA ASP A 316 -23.25 -2.45 -6.60
C ASP A 316 -23.75 -3.74 -5.90
N ASP A 317 -23.38 -4.93 -6.40
CA ASP A 317 -23.79 -6.22 -5.82
C ASP A 317 -22.55 -7.10 -5.54
N PRO A 318 -21.90 -6.91 -4.38
CA PRO A 318 -20.64 -7.57 -4.05
C PRO A 318 -20.79 -9.10 -3.93
N VAL A 319 -21.98 -9.58 -3.54
CA VAL A 319 -22.27 -11.02 -3.45
C VAL A 319 -22.33 -11.63 -4.84
N LEU A 320 -23.08 -11.03 -5.76
CA LEU A 320 -23.22 -11.54 -7.12
C LEU A 320 -21.90 -11.42 -7.88
N LEU A 321 -21.14 -10.33 -7.69
CA LEU A 321 -19.79 -10.14 -8.22
C LEU A 321 -18.85 -11.25 -7.74
N PHE A 322 -18.81 -11.53 -6.43
CA PHE A 322 -17.99 -12.60 -5.89
C PHE A 322 -18.37 -13.97 -6.46
N LEU A 323 -19.66 -14.28 -6.53
CA LEU A 323 -20.15 -15.54 -7.12
C LEU A 323 -19.79 -15.64 -8.61
N ALA A 324 -19.94 -14.55 -9.37
CA ALA A 324 -19.57 -14.49 -10.78
C ALA A 324 -18.07 -14.76 -10.97
N MET A 325 -17.21 -14.14 -10.15
CA MET A 325 -15.77 -14.40 -10.17
C MET A 325 -15.43 -15.85 -9.86
N VAL A 326 -16.00 -16.43 -8.79
CA VAL A 326 -15.71 -17.81 -8.37
C VAL A 326 -16.21 -18.82 -9.40
N VAL A 327 -17.47 -18.72 -9.82
CA VAL A 327 -18.07 -19.64 -10.79
C VAL A 327 -17.39 -19.48 -12.15
N GLY A 328 -17.15 -18.23 -12.58
CA GLY A 328 -16.43 -17.93 -13.81
C GLY A 328 -15.01 -18.50 -13.83
N ALA A 329 -14.25 -18.32 -12.75
CA ALA A 329 -12.89 -18.87 -12.63
C ALA A 329 -12.89 -20.41 -12.68
N LEU A 330 -13.82 -21.06 -11.98
CA LEU A 330 -13.95 -22.52 -11.99
C LEU A 330 -14.37 -23.06 -13.36
N ALA A 331 -15.34 -22.41 -14.01
CA ALA A 331 -15.81 -22.78 -15.34
C ALA A 331 -14.72 -22.58 -16.39
N LEU A 332 -14.03 -21.43 -16.37
CA LEU A 332 -12.92 -21.12 -17.26
C LEU A 332 -11.78 -22.12 -17.07
N ALA A 333 -11.39 -22.42 -15.82
CA ALA A 333 -10.36 -23.39 -15.54
C ALA A 333 -10.73 -24.80 -16.01
N ALA A 334 -11.97 -25.23 -15.80
CA ALA A 334 -12.46 -26.54 -16.25
C ALA A 334 -12.46 -26.63 -17.79
N ALA A 335 -12.98 -25.62 -18.47
CA ALA A 335 -12.99 -25.55 -19.93
C ALA A 335 -11.56 -25.52 -20.50
N TRP A 336 -10.69 -24.68 -19.95
CA TRP A 336 -9.32 -24.52 -20.42
C TRP A 336 -8.49 -25.80 -20.25
N ARG A 337 -8.62 -26.46 -19.10
CA ARG A 337 -7.89 -27.71 -18.80
C ARG A 337 -8.27 -28.89 -19.68
N SER A 338 -9.41 -28.83 -20.37
CA SER A 338 -9.77 -29.84 -21.37
C SER A 338 -8.83 -29.82 -22.58
N ARG A 339 -8.20 -28.68 -22.87
CA ARG A 339 -7.42 -28.45 -24.09
C ARG A 339 -5.96 -28.10 -23.84
N PHE A 340 -5.65 -27.44 -22.72
CA PHE A 340 -4.32 -26.93 -22.40
C PHE A 340 -3.85 -27.40 -21.02
N LYS A 341 -2.52 -27.47 -20.84
CA LYS A 341 -1.90 -27.95 -19.59
C LYS A 341 -1.66 -26.84 -18.55
N GLN A 342 -1.56 -25.61 -19.00
CA GLN A 342 -1.24 -24.42 -18.21
C GLN A 342 -2.15 -23.28 -18.66
N GLY A 343 -2.35 -22.29 -17.80
CA GLY A 343 -3.06 -21.08 -18.18
C GLY A 343 -2.27 -20.26 -19.19
N PRO A 344 -2.93 -19.36 -19.94
CA PRO A 344 -2.32 -18.60 -21.02
C PRO A 344 -1.13 -17.75 -20.55
N LEU A 345 -1.27 -16.99 -19.46
CA LEU A 345 -0.17 -16.18 -18.92
C LEU A 345 0.92 -17.04 -18.29
N GLU A 346 0.54 -18.15 -17.64
CA GLU A 346 1.50 -19.11 -17.10
C GLU A 346 2.35 -19.75 -18.19
N ALA A 347 1.72 -20.12 -19.32
CA ALA A 347 2.40 -20.70 -20.48
C ALA A 347 3.37 -19.69 -21.09
N LEU A 348 2.94 -18.44 -21.31
CA LEU A 348 3.79 -17.36 -21.81
C LEU A 348 5.05 -17.17 -20.95
N VAL A 349 4.86 -17.07 -19.63
CA VAL A 349 5.95 -16.91 -18.67
C VAL A 349 6.84 -18.15 -18.62
N ALA A 350 6.25 -19.35 -18.62
CA ALA A 350 6.98 -20.61 -18.51
C ALA A 350 7.82 -20.90 -19.76
N ASP A 351 7.30 -20.64 -20.95
CA ASP A 351 7.97 -20.88 -22.23
C ASP A 351 9.13 -19.91 -22.41
N SER A 352 8.91 -18.63 -22.14
CA SER A 352 9.94 -17.58 -22.20
C SER A 352 11.07 -17.86 -21.20
N ALA A 353 10.73 -18.17 -19.96
CA ALA A 353 11.71 -18.53 -18.94
C ALA A 353 12.49 -19.81 -19.28
N THR A 354 11.83 -20.79 -19.91
CA THR A 354 12.46 -22.02 -20.37
C THR A 354 13.41 -21.77 -21.54
N ALA A 355 13.06 -20.89 -22.47
CA ALA A 355 13.92 -20.47 -23.57
C ALA A 355 15.20 -19.81 -23.02
N VAL A 356 15.06 -18.83 -22.13
CA VAL A 356 16.19 -18.15 -21.47
C VAL A 356 17.06 -19.13 -20.68
N ARG A 357 16.44 -20.06 -19.93
CA ARG A 357 17.17 -21.12 -19.21
C ARG A 357 17.99 -21.99 -20.16
N ARG A 358 17.43 -22.40 -21.30
CA ARG A 358 18.13 -23.23 -22.29
C ARG A 358 19.28 -22.48 -22.94
N MET A 359 19.10 -21.20 -23.24
CA MET A 359 20.17 -20.33 -23.77
C MET A 359 21.32 -20.20 -22.76
N ALA A 360 21.01 -19.85 -21.52
CA ALA A 360 22.01 -19.73 -20.46
C ALA A 360 22.75 -21.06 -20.18
N ALA A 361 22.06 -22.19 -20.26
CA ALA A 361 22.70 -23.51 -20.14
C ALA A 361 23.66 -23.81 -21.30
N ARG A 362 23.32 -23.40 -22.53
CA ARG A 362 24.19 -23.54 -23.71
C ARG A 362 25.41 -22.63 -23.64
N ASP A 363 25.23 -21.38 -23.20
CA ASP A 363 26.33 -20.42 -23.03
C ASP A 363 27.27 -20.81 -21.89
N ALA A 364 26.72 -21.40 -20.83
CA ALA A 364 27.51 -22.02 -19.78
C ALA A 364 28.28 -23.23 -20.32
N ALA A 365 27.69 -24.02 -21.22
CA ALA A 365 28.31 -25.16 -21.88
C ALA A 365 29.49 -24.76 -22.78
N SER A 366 29.39 -23.64 -23.50
CA SER A 366 30.41 -23.12 -24.43
C SER A 366 31.56 -22.34 -23.76
N GLY A 367 31.52 -22.14 -22.43
CA GLY A 367 32.60 -21.47 -21.68
C GLY A 367 32.51 -19.94 -21.67
N ALA A 368 31.47 -19.34 -22.25
CA ALA A 368 31.28 -17.88 -22.29
C ALA A 368 30.72 -17.28 -20.98
N ALA A 369 30.16 -18.12 -20.08
CA ALA A 369 29.30 -17.69 -18.96
C ALA A 369 29.99 -17.10 -17.71
N SER A 370 31.32 -16.99 -17.70
CA SER A 370 32.07 -16.50 -16.53
C SER A 370 31.79 -15.02 -16.20
N ARG A 371 31.46 -14.18 -17.21
CA ARG A 371 31.32 -12.72 -17.02
C ARG A 371 29.91 -12.22 -16.69
N THR A 372 28.87 -12.98 -17.01
CA THR A 372 27.47 -12.51 -16.89
C THR A 372 26.87 -12.77 -15.51
N THR A 373 27.15 -13.94 -14.92
CA THR A 373 26.61 -14.33 -13.61
C THR A 373 27.19 -13.51 -12.46
N ALA A 374 28.48 -13.17 -12.53
CA ALA A 374 29.15 -12.31 -11.54
C ALA A 374 28.63 -10.86 -11.59
N LYS A 375 28.21 -10.37 -12.77
CA LYS A 375 27.59 -9.04 -12.90
C LYS A 375 26.19 -9.03 -12.29
N ILE A 376 25.35 -10.02 -12.57
CA ILE A 376 23.96 -10.05 -12.06
C ILE A 376 23.94 -10.18 -10.52
N LEU A 377 24.75 -11.08 -9.95
CA LEU A 377 24.83 -11.24 -8.49
C LEU A 377 25.37 -9.98 -7.80
N ARG A 378 26.35 -9.31 -8.42
CA ARG A 378 26.92 -8.05 -7.91
C ARG A 378 25.94 -6.88 -8.05
N SER A 379 25.13 -6.84 -9.11
CA SER A 379 24.07 -5.84 -9.29
C SER A 379 22.96 -6.00 -8.25
N VAL A 380 22.50 -7.22 -7.96
CA VAL A 380 21.46 -7.46 -6.94
C VAL A 380 21.96 -7.12 -5.53
N VAL A 381 23.20 -7.51 -5.20
CA VAL A 381 23.82 -7.12 -3.92
C VAL A 381 24.04 -5.61 -3.85
N CYS A 382 24.47 -4.96 -4.94
CA CYS A 382 24.59 -3.50 -4.99
C CYS A 382 23.25 -2.80 -4.80
N VAL A 383 22.15 -3.28 -5.42
CA VAL A 383 20.82 -2.67 -5.25
C VAL A 383 20.31 -2.84 -3.82
N ALA A 384 20.46 -4.02 -3.23
CA ALA A 384 20.09 -4.25 -1.82
C ALA A 384 20.91 -3.40 -0.85
N VAL A 385 22.22 -3.27 -1.10
CA VAL A 385 23.11 -2.39 -0.30
C VAL A 385 22.79 -0.92 -0.52
N LEU A 386 22.49 -0.50 -1.76
CA LEU A 386 22.09 0.87 -2.08
C LEU A 386 20.80 1.26 -1.37
N ALA A 387 19.78 0.39 -1.38
CA ALA A 387 18.54 0.61 -0.65
C ALA A 387 18.78 0.75 0.87
N LEU A 388 19.65 -0.10 1.44
CA LEU A 388 20.06 -0.01 2.85
C LEU A 388 20.86 1.28 3.15
N THR A 389 21.73 1.73 2.24
CA THR A 389 22.50 2.97 2.42
C THR A 389 21.69 4.24 2.17
N CYS A 390 20.71 4.21 1.26
CA CYS A 390 19.76 5.30 1.06
C CYS A 390 18.85 5.46 2.26
N TRP A 391 18.41 4.35 2.88
CA TRP A 391 17.69 4.40 4.15
C TRP A 391 18.54 5.02 5.27
N ALA A 392 19.81 4.64 5.40
CA ALA A 392 20.71 5.28 6.35
C ALA A 392 20.92 6.78 6.04
N GLY A 393 21.02 7.17 4.77
CA GLY A 393 21.16 8.57 4.37
C GLY A 393 19.92 9.42 4.68
N ALA A 394 18.73 8.86 4.46
CA ALA A 394 17.46 9.54 4.74
C ALA A 394 17.19 9.65 6.25
N ALA A 395 17.52 8.63 7.04
CA ALA A 395 17.33 8.63 8.49
C ALA A 395 18.24 9.61 9.25
N TYR A 396 19.29 10.14 8.62
CA TYR A 396 20.22 11.13 9.20
C TYR A 396 20.14 12.53 8.54
N ALA A 397 19.25 12.73 7.58
CA ALA A 397 19.01 14.05 7.01
C ALA A 397 18.14 14.87 7.99
N THR A 398 18.79 15.62 8.89
CA THR A 398 18.13 16.76 9.55
C THR A 398 17.75 17.79 8.47
N PRO A 399 16.54 18.37 8.48
CA PRO A 399 16.23 19.50 7.61
C PRO A 399 17.24 20.61 7.93
N LEU A 400 17.94 21.10 6.90
CA LEU A 400 18.74 22.31 7.04
C LEU A 400 17.76 23.47 7.13
N ASP A 401 17.81 24.19 8.26
CA ASP A 401 17.14 25.48 8.41
C ASP A 401 17.56 26.40 7.25
N ASP A 402 16.54 26.95 6.57
CA ASP A 402 16.67 27.79 5.39
C ASP A 402 17.15 29.19 5.79
N GLU A 403 18.45 29.33 6.07
CA GLU A 403 19.10 30.63 6.33
C GLU A 403 20.41 30.75 5.54
N SER A 404 20.39 30.42 4.24
CA SER A 404 21.57 30.66 3.38
C SER A 404 21.26 30.82 1.88
N ALA A 405 20.11 31.40 1.54
CA ALA A 405 19.84 31.87 0.19
C ALA A 405 19.95 33.40 0.10
N ASP A 406 21.09 33.98 0.48
CA ASP A 406 21.34 35.41 0.20
C ASP A 406 22.81 35.86 0.26
N ILE A 407 23.80 35.03 -0.09
CA ILE A 407 25.16 35.55 -0.39
C ILE A 407 25.82 34.73 -1.52
N ALA A 408 25.52 35.05 -2.78
CA ALA A 408 26.42 34.80 -3.91
C ALA A 408 25.94 35.55 -5.17
N GLY A 409 26.07 36.89 -5.15
CA GLY A 409 25.68 37.71 -6.30
C GLY A 409 26.27 39.12 -6.24
N SER A 410 27.57 39.26 -5.97
CA SER A 410 28.26 40.54 -6.17
C SER A 410 29.66 40.31 -6.73
N ALA A 411 29.81 40.66 -8.02
CA ALA A 411 31.05 41.17 -8.60
C ALA A 411 30.72 41.85 -9.94
N ALA A 412 30.58 43.18 -9.95
CA ALA A 412 31.28 44.08 -10.87
C ALA A 412 30.75 45.53 -10.81
N SER A 413 31.70 46.48 -10.84
CA SER A 413 31.62 47.93 -11.09
C SER A 413 30.82 48.78 -10.09
N GLU A 414 31.45 49.55 -9.20
CA GLU A 414 32.25 50.79 -9.38
C GLU A 414 31.42 52.05 -9.18
N ASP A 415 32.02 52.93 -8.37
CA ASP A 415 31.88 54.37 -8.23
C ASP A 415 30.96 55.01 -7.16
N ASP A 416 31.70 55.67 -6.26
CA ASP A 416 31.49 56.97 -5.65
C ASP A 416 30.73 57.15 -4.32
N ALA A 417 31.55 57.07 -3.26
CA ALA A 417 32.03 58.24 -2.50
C ALA A 417 31.25 58.78 -1.29
N LYS A 418 32.02 58.86 -0.18
CA LYS A 418 31.92 59.70 1.03
C LYS A 418 30.75 59.36 1.97
N GLY A 419 30.97 58.99 3.22
CA GLY A 419 31.97 59.48 4.18
C GLY A 419 31.19 60.01 5.40
N PRO A 420 31.65 59.72 6.63
CA PRO A 420 30.78 59.38 7.76
C PRO A 420 30.50 60.59 8.67
N ASP A 421 29.54 60.44 9.59
CA ASP A 421 29.65 60.89 10.99
C ASP A 421 28.36 60.54 11.78
N GLU A 422 28.50 59.61 12.72
CA GLU A 422 27.78 59.62 14.02
C GLU A 422 28.53 60.61 14.95
N PRO A 423 28.03 61.04 16.14
CA PRO A 423 27.07 60.36 17.01
C PRO A 423 26.06 61.31 17.72
N ASP A 424 25.22 60.72 18.58
CA ASP A 424 25.08 61.05 20.01
C ASP A 424 23.63 61.15 20.56
N THR A 425 23.37 60.30 21.56
CA THR A 425 22.61 60.54 22.80
C THR A 425 21.14 60.99 22.76
N GLN A 426 20.23 60.24 23.40
CA GLN A 426 19.84 60.41 24.82
C GLN A 426 18.49 59.71 25.15
N THR A 427 18.50 59.11 26.34
CA THR A 427 17.50 58.42 27.18
C THR A 427 16.06 58.98 27.28
N PRO A 428 15.08 58.16 27.77
CA PRO A 428 13.61 58.35 27.71
C PRO A 428 13.07 59.18 28.90
N PRO A 429 11.74 59.43 29.04
CA PRO A 429 10.95 58.55 29.94
C PRO A 429 9.40 58.51 29.79
N LEU A 430 8.80 57.55 30.55
CA LEU A 430 7.57 57.62 31.38
C LEU A 430 6.13 57.59 30.78
N VAL A 431 5.51 56.42 30.99
CA VAL A 431 4.14 56.10 31.47
C VAL A 431 3.22 57.28 31.85
N SER A 432 1.99 57.27 31.34
CA SER A 432 0.76 57.79 31.98
C SER A 432 -0.50 57.12 31.37
N ALA A 433 -1.51 56.92 32.22
CA ALA A 433 -2.66 56.02 32.11
C ALA A 433 -3.91 56.60 31.37
N PRO A 434 -5.04 55.86 31.24
CA PRO A 434 -6.04 55.98 30.16
C PRO A 434 -7.35 56.73 30.52
N GLU A 435 -8.27 56.76 29.52
CA GLU A 435 -9.74 57.01 29.50
C GLU A 435 -10.22 58.20 28.62
N PRO A 436 -11.45 58.19 28.03
CA PRO A 436 -12.67 57.55 28.55
C PRO A 436 -13.60 56.79 27.56
N ALA A 437 -14.55 56.11 28.21
CA ALA A 437 -15.68 55.32 27.74
C ALA A 437 -16.48 55.86 26.53
N GLN A 438 -16.90 54.92 25.67
CA GLN A 438 -17.92 55.10 24.62
C GLN A 438 -19.19 54.32 24.99
N GLU A 439 -20.33 55.01 24.93
CA GLU A 439 -21.70 54.48 25.07
C GLU A 439 -22.09 53.51 23.93
N PRO A 440 -23.08 52.62 24.15
CA PRO A 440 -23.31 51.46 23.31
C PRO A 440 -24.03 51.81 22.00
N ALA A 441 -23.43 51.39 20.88
CA ALA A 441 -24.08 51.40 19.58
C ALA A 441 -25.17 50.31 19.48
N SER A 442 -26.22 50.63 18.73
CA SER A 442 -27.39 49.82 18.37
C SER A 442 -27.10 48.36 18.01
N PRO A 443 -28.07 47.42 18.20
CA PRO A 443 -27.84 46.00 17.96
C PRO A 443 -27.47 45.72 16.50
N PRO A 444 -26.60 44.73 16.22
CA PRO A 444 -26.29 44.34 14.86
C PRO A 444 -27.54 43.77 14.18
N ALA A 445 -27.60 43.95 12.86
CA ALA A 445 -28.59 43.34 12.01
C ALA A 445 -28.64 41.82 12.27
N VAL A 446 -29.86 41.29 12.34
CA VAL A 446 -30.14 39.85 12.47
C VAL A 446 -29.41 39.12 11.34
N GLU A 447 -28.41 38.31 11.68
CA GLU A 447 -27.84 37.31 10.77
C GLU A 447 -28.99 36.43 10.26
N PRO A 448 -29.10 36.15 8.95
CA PRO A 448 -30.07 35.19 8.48
C PRO A 448 -29.79 33.86 9.17
N ALA A 449 -30.80 33.29 9.84
CA ALA A 449 -30.67 32.02 10.52
C ALA A 449 -30.22 30.96 9.50
N ALA A 450 -29.16 30.20 9.83
CA ALA A 450 -28.77 29.03 9.07
C ALA A 450 -30.00 28.13 8.82
N SER A 451 -30.25 27.80 7.56
CA SER A 451 -31.39 26.98 7.15
C SER A 451 -30.91 25.90 6.19
N ALA A 452 -31.13 24.64 6.56
CA ALA A 452 -30.73 23.48 5.75
C ALA A 452 -31.26 23.60 4.32
N ASP A 453 -32.53 24.01 4.13
CA ASP A 453 -33.13 24.22 2.81
C ASP A 453 -32.34 25.21 1.93
N ARG A 454 -31.86 26.32 2.50
CA ARG A 454 -31.06 27.32 1.77
C ARG A 454 -29.66 26.80 1.46
N TYR A 455 -29.09 26.02 2.37
CA TYR A 455 -27.81 25.35 2.14
C TYR A 455 -27.92 24.38 0.96
N CYS A 456 -28.92 23.48 0.95
CA CYS A 456 -29.13 22.51 -0.12
C CYS A 456 -29.38 23.18 -1.48
N GLU A 457 -30.14 24.28 -1.52
CA GLU A 457 -30.36 25.05 -2.75
C GLU A 457 -29.05 25.63 -3.33
N LEU A 458 -28.16 26.11 -2.46
CA LEU A 458 -26.87 26.66 -2.88
C LEU A 458 -25.87 25.57 -3.27
N ALA A 459 -25.90 24.41 -2.60
CA ALA A 459 -25.10 23.24 -2.93
C ALA A 459 -25.48 22.68 -4.32
N ASP A 460 -26.77 22.49 -4.59
CA ASP A 460 -27.28 22.02 -5.90
C ASP A 460 -26.89 22.96 -7.05
N GLN A 461 -26.87 24.28 -6.82
CA GLN A 461 -26.39 25.26 -7.78
C GLN A 461 -24.90 25.09 -8.11
N LEU A 462 -24.07 24.75 -7.12
CA LEU A 462 -22.64 24.50 -7.30
C LEU A 462 -22.40 23.17 -8.02
N TYR A 463 -23.07 22.09 -7.61
CA TYR A 463 -22.96 20.79 -8.29
C TYR A 463 -23.39 20.85 -9.75
N THR A 464 -24.52 21.51 -10.04
CA THR A 464 -24.99 21.71 -11.42
C THR A 464 -23.97 22.48 -12.27
N LEU A 465 -23.25 23.42 -11.66
CA LEU A 465 -22.25 24.23 -12.33
C LEU A 465 -20.95 23.44 -12.57
N ASP A 466 -20.55 22.62 -11.61
CA ASP A 466 -19.39 21.72 -11.69
C ASP A 466 -19.62 20.63 -12.75
N ASP A 467 -20.79 20.00 -12.75
CA ASP A 467 -21.23 19.01 -13.76
C ASP A 467 -21.23 19.58 -15.18
N ALA A 468 -21.56 20.87 -15.33
CA ALA A 468 -21.52 21.55 -16.62
C ALA A 468 -20.09 21.87 -17.10
N HIS A 469 -19.12 21.93 -16.17
CA HIS A 469 -17.75 22.41 -16.41
C HIS A 469 -16.66 21.61 -15.65
N PRO A 470 -16.62 20.26 -15.79
CA PRO A 470 -15.80 19.38 -14.94
C PRO A 470 -14.28 19.61 -15.05
N ASP A 471 -13.81 20.10 -16.21
CA ASP A 471 -12.38 20.36 -16.46
C ASP A 471 -11.97 21.84 -16.26
N GLN A 472 -12.86 22.68 -15.70
CA GLN A 472 -12.66 24.13 -15.60
C GLN A 472 -12.96 24.67 -14.19
N PRO A 473 -12.17 24.29 -13.17
CA PRO A 473 -12.42 24.68 -11.79
C PRO A 473 -12.35 26.19 -11.56
N GLU A 474 -11.50 26.91 -12.32
CA GLU A 474 -11.43 28.38 -12.28
C GLU A 474 -12.75 29.03 -12.73
N LEU A 475 -13.42 28.43 -13.72
CA LEU A 475 -14.71 28.91 -14.24
C LEU A 475 -15.85 28.63 -13.26
N VAL A 476 -15.79 27.48 -12.58
CA VAL A 476 -16.74 27.11 -11.52
C VAL A 476 -16.58 28.05 -10.33
N ALA A 477 -15.34 28.35 -9.91
CA ALA A 477 -15.06 29.32 -8.86
C ALA A 477 -15.53 30.73 -9.21
N GLU A 478 -15.35 31.18 -10.46
CA GLU A 478 -15.79 32.50 -10.94
C GLU A 478 -17.32 32.59 -11.00
N LYS A 479 -17.99 31.64 -11.65
CA LYS A 479 -19.46 31.65 -11.83
C LYS A 479 -20.21 31.32 -10.54
N GLY A 480 -19.61 30.50 -9.68
CA GLY A 480 -20.15 30.07 -8.38
C GLY A 480 -19.81 31.02 -7.23
N ALA A 481 -19.08 32.13 -7.48
CA ALA A 481 -18.58 33.02 -6.44
C ALA A 481 -19.67 33.51 -5.46
N SER A 482 -20.89 33.77 -5.96
CA SER A 482 -22.02 34.17 -5.11
C SER A 482 -22.43 33.03 -4.17
N ALA A 483 -22.59 31.81 -4.67
CA ALA A 483 -22.94 30.64 -3.88
C ALA A 483 -21.83 30.31 -2.85
N LEU A 484 -20.57 30.31 -3.29
CA LEU A 484 -19.39 30.10 -2.43
C LEU A 484 -19.26 31.16 -1.32
N SER A 485 -19.79 32.37 -1.50
CA SER A 485 -19.78 33.40 -0.45
C SER A 485 -20.87 33.21 0.61
N GLU A 486 -21.98 32.59 0.23
CA GLU A 486 -23.18 32.42 1.06
C GLU A 486 -23.23 31.03 1.74
N LEU A 487 -22.63 30.00 1.14
CA LEU A 487 -22.62 28.61 1.65
C LEU A 487 -22.24 28.51 3.14
N PRO A 488 -21.12 29.11 3.60
CA PRO A 488 -20.70 28.99 4.99
C PRO A 488 -21.68 29.66 5.98
N GLN A 489 -22.44 30.66 5.51
CA GLN A 489 -23.41 31.38 6.34
C GLN A 489 -24.75 30.63 6.39
N ALA A 490 -25.14 30.01 5.28
CA ALA A 490 -26.35 29.17 5.19
C ALA A 490 -26.17 27.81 5.89
N ALA A 491 -24.94 27.31 5.97
CA ALA A 491 -24.59 26.01 6.55
C ALA A 491 -25.04 25.87 8.03
N PRO A 492 -25.76 24.78 8.36
CA PRO A 492 -26.01 24.38 9.74
C PRO A 492 -24.72 24.30 10.56
N ALA A 493 -24.81 24.59 11.86
CA ALA A 493 -23.63 24.66 12.74
C ALA A 493 -22.81 23.36 12.78
N GLN A 494 -23.43 22.21 12.48
CA GLN A 494 -22.78 20.89 12.47
C GLN A 494 -21.80 20.72 11.30
N ILE A 495 -22.07 21.34 10.15
CA ILE A 495 -21.26 21.19 8.93
C ILE A 495 -20.50 22.46 8.54
N ARG A 496 -20.72 23.58 9.25
CA ARG A 496 -20.20 24.89 8.88
C ARG A 496 -18.68 24.92 8.70
N ASP A 497 -17.94 24.25 9.56
CA ASP A 497 -16.47 24.21 9.49
C ASP A 497 -15.98 23.37 8.30
N ALA A 498 -16.68 22.27 8.00
CA ALA A 498 -16.43 21.43 6.83
C ALA A 498 -16.73 22.20 5.53
N VAL A 499 -17.90 22.84 5.44
CA VAL A 499 -18.29 23.69 4.31
C VAL A 499 -17.29 24.84 4.10
N THR A 500 -16.79 25.45 5.18
CA THR A 500 -15.78 26.52 5.08
C THR A 500 -14.46 26.01 4.51
N THR A 501 -14.08 24.77 4.85
CA THR A 501 -12.89 24.10 4.31
C THR A 501 -13.03 23.83 2.82
N LEU A 502 -14.16 23.27 2.38
CA LEU A 502 -14.42 23.01 0.95
C LEU A 502 -14.48 24.30 0.13
N VAL A 503 -15.12 25.34 0.65
CA VAL A 503 -15.16 26.66 0.00
C VAL A 503 -13.77 27.28 -0.13
N ALA A 504 -12.86 27.02 0.81
CA ALA A 504 -11.48 27.49 0.73
C ALA A 504 -10.69 26.80 -0.40
N ASP A 505 -10.97 25.52 -0.67
CA ASP A 505 -10.38 24.77 -1.78
C ASP A 505 -10.85 25.30 -3.15
N TYR A 506 -12.16 25.48 -3.32
CA TYR A 506 -12.73 26.10 -4.53
C TYR A 506 -12.15 27.50 -4.80
N ARG A 507 -11.77 28.26 -3.77
CA ARG A 507 -11.14 29.57 -3.92
C ARG A 507 -9.63 29.51 -4.18
N ALA A 508 -8.98 28.43 -3.77
CA ALA A 508 -7.57 28.18 -4.09
C ALA A 508 -7.40 27.75 -5.56
N ALA A 509 -8.41 27.10 -6.13
CA ALA A 509 -8.49 26.76 -7.55
C ALA A 509 -8.62 28.01 -8.45
N GLY A 510 -7.49 28.63 -8.78
CA GLY A 510 -7.40 29.73 -9.76
C GLY A 510 -6.74 31.03 -9.28
N VAL A 511 -6.26 31.09 -8.02
CA VAL A 511 -5.59 32.27 -7.48
C VAL A 511 -4.14 31.96 -7.10
N PRO A 512 -3.13 32.49 -7.85
CA PRO A 512 -1.73 32.27 -7.53
C PRO A 512 -1.39 32.79 -6.12
N GLY A 513 -0.87 31.92 -5.25
CA GLY A 513 -0.40 32.28 -3.91
C GLY A 513 -1.41 32.05 -2.77
N VAL A 514 -2.60 31.51 -3.04
CA VAL A 514 -3.52 31.01 -2.00
C VAL A 514 -3.23 29.53 -1.77
N THR A 515 -2.89 29.16 -0.54
CA THR A 515 -2.67 27.76 -0.16
C THR A 515 -4.00 27.03 -0.01
N ALA A 516 -4.18 25.96 -0.76
CA ALA A 516 -5.30 25.03 -0.60
C ALA A 516 -5.23 24.34 0.78
N PRO A 517 -6.38 23.91 1.34
CA PRO A 517 -6.41 23.04 2.51
C PRO A 517 -5.60 21.75 2.30
N ASN A 518 -5.17 21.10 3.38
CA ASN A 518 -4.46 19.82 3.24
C ASN A 518 -5.44 18.71 2.78
N GLY A 519 -4.96 17.72 2.04
CA GLY A 519 -5.81 16.69 1.43
C GLY A 519 -6.63 15.87 2.44
N SER A 520 -6.08 15.61 3.63
CA SER A 520 -6.81 14.89 4.70
C SER A 520 -7.94 15.71 5.34
N THR A 521 -7.77 17.04 5.42
CA THR A 521 -8.81 17.95 5.91
C THR A 521 -9.90 18.16 4.88
N LEU A 522 -9.53 18.09 3.60
CA LEU A 522 -10.49 18.14 2.50
C LEU A 522 -11.37 16.89 2.51
N SER A 523 -10.76 15.69 2.52
CA SER A 523 -11.53 14.44 2.49
C SER A 523 -12.43 14.24 3.72
N GLN A 524 -11.98 14.68 4.90
CA GLN A 524 -12.81 14.67 6.11
C GLN A 524 -13.96 15.68 6.02
N ALA A 525 -13.72 16.85 5.42
CA ALA A 525 -14.76 17.85 5.20
C ALA A 525 -15.79 17.37 4.16
N GLU A 526 -15.35 16.73 3.08
CA GLU A 526 -16.21 16.11 2.06
C GLU A 526 -17.11 15.05 2.70
N ALA A 527 -16.54 14.07 3.40
CA ALA A 527 -17.32 13.02 4.06
C ALA A 527 -18.34 13.56 5.07
N THR A 528 -18.01 14.65 5.78
CA THR A 528 -18.91 15.30 6.74
C THR A 528 -20.06 16.02 6.05
N VAL A 529 -19.79 16.65 4.90
CA VAL A 529 -20.80 17.33 4.10
C VAL A 529 -21.70 16.33 3.39
N ASP A 530 -21.13 15.31 2.75
CA ASP A 530 -21.87 14.26 2.03
C ASP A 530 -22.85 13.53 2.95
N ALA A 531 -22.41 13.14 4.15
CA ALA A 531 -23.27 12.48 5.13
C ALA A 531 -24.45 13.36 5.59
N PHE A 532 -24.24 14.68 5.66
CA PHE A 532 -25.34 15.60 5.96
C PHE A 532 -26.29 15.76 4.78
N GLU A 533 -25.76 15.90 3.56
CA GLU A 533 -26.55 16.11 2.36
C GLU A 533 -27.43 14.91 2.03
N ASP A 534 -26.89 13.69 2.15
CA ASP A 534 -27.63 12.42 1.98
C ASP A 534 -28.85 12.31 2.91
N GLU A 535 -28.76 12.88 4.11
CA GLU A 535 -29.84 12.86 5.08
C GLU A 535 -30.84 14.02 4.92
N ASN A 536 -30.43 15.15 4.31
CA ASN A 536 -31.13 16.43 4.45
C ASN A 536 -31.48 17.19 3.14
N CYS A 537 -30.96 16.83 1.96
CA CYS A 537 -31.10 17.64 0.72
C CYS A 537 -32.00 17.09 -0.42
#